data_AF-E9HHJ9-F1
#
_entry.id   AF-E9HHJ9-F1
#
_cell.length_a   1.000
_cell.length_b   1.000
_cell.length_c   1.000
_cell.angle_alpha   90.00
_cell.angle_beta   90.00
_cell.angle_gamma   90.00
#
_symmetry.space_group_name_H-M   'P 1'
#
loop_
_entity.id
_entity.type
_entity.pdbx_description
1 polymer ?
#
loop_
_entity_poly.entity_id
_entity_poly.type
_entity_poly.pdbx_seq_one_letter_code
_entity_poly.pdbx_strand_id
1 'polypeptide(L)'
;MTTAADALAAANAATAAITANDARMDAMEQGQTTIANQLTALTAQLQALFMAGGGAGGGAGGGGAGGVGGGGGAGGGGAGGGGGGAGGGGGGAGGGGVAGGVIGHAVPHQRRRLDPSGMDKLHGDITISLLRSWRNRWNDFAELNQLLTYPVTEQMAAFRMALDSTMQQVVEVALGITPATVTTPDQIRAKRNVALDRVAFEERRQGTSESFDDFYIGLRRLAEAADLCGACSETRLVTRVIAGTRDAETKKKLLAISPFPSLQVAVNICRSEESARANERTLSGQSGVAAIHPKNGKVDNRSSNECGACGRLAHVPQS
;
A
#
# COMPACT_ATOMS: atom_id res chain seq x y z
N MET A 1 41.30 -18.94 15.90
CA MET A 1 41.70 -17.52 16.05
C MET A 1 41.85 -16.97 14.64
N THR A 2 41.00 -16.03 14.23
CA THR A 2 41.16 -15.32 12.96
C THR A 2 42.44 -14.50 13.03
N THR A 3 43.29 -14.60 12.01
CA THR A 3 44.56 -13.88 12.00
C THR A 3 44.32 -12.42 11.67
N ALA A 4 45.25 -11.53 12.05
CA ALA A 4 45.16 -10.12 11.70
C ALA A 4 45.09 -9.89 10.17
N ALA A 5 45.67 -10.81 9.38
CA ALA A 5 45.60 -10.81 7.92
C ALA A 5 44.17 -11.10 7.42
N ASP A 6 43.44 -12.03 8.04
CA ASP A 6 42.05 -12.36 7.68
C ASP A 6 41.11 -11.17 7.97
N ALA A 7 41.33 -10.47 9.08
CA ALA A 7 40.58 -9.26 9.44
C ALA A 7 40.83 -8.12 8.43
N LEU A 8 42.08 -7.93 8.00
CA LEU A 8 42.42 -6.89 7.01
C LEU A 8 41.84 -7.22 5.62
N ALA A 9 41.86 -8.49 5.22
CA ALA A 9 41.24 -8.92 3.96
C ALA A 9 39.72 -8.70 3.96
N ALA A 10 39.05 -9.00 5.08
CA ALA A 10 37.61 -8.75 5.24
C ALA A 10 37.26 -7.25 5.20
N ALA A 11 38.09 -6.38 5.82
CA ALA A 11 37.89 -4.94 5.78
C ALA A 11 38.04 -4.37 4.35
N ASN A 12 39.02 -4.86 3.59
CA ASN A 12 39.22 -4.44 2.20
C ASN A 12 38.06 -4.90 1.29
N ALA A 13 37.55 -6.13 1.49
CA ALA A 13 36.39 -6.63 0.77
C ALA A 13 35.11 -5.83 1.09
N ALA A 14 34.91 -5.45 2.35
CA ALA A 14 33.79 -4.59 2.75
C ALA A 14 33.88 -3.20 2.10
N THR A 15 35.08 -2.62 2.04
CA THR A 15 35.32 -1.31 1.39
C THR A 15 35.01 -1.38 -0.11
N ALA A 16 35.45 -2.43 -0.80
CA ALA A 16 35.14 -2.63 -2.21
C ALA A 16 33.63 -2.79 -2.47
N ALA A 17 32.91 -3.46 -1.57
CA ALA A 17 31.46 -3.60 -1.67
C ALA A 17 30.72 -2.25 -1.47
N ILE A 18 31.22 -1.39 -0.58
CA ILE A 18 30.68 -0.03 -0.39
C ILE A 18 30.86 0.80 -1.67
N THR A 19 32.08 0.83 -2.21
CA THR A 19 32.36 1.57 -3.46
C THR A 19 31.52 1.06 -4.64
N ALA A 20 31.29 -0.25 -4.73
CA ALA A 20 30.43 -0.82 -5.76
C ALA A 20 28.96 -0.43 -5.58
N ASN A 21 28.49 -0.25 -4.35
CA ASN A 21 27.14 0.22 -4.07
C ASN A 21 26.97 1.71 -4.39
N ASP A 22 27.97 2.54 -4.09
CA ASP A 22 27.95 3.97 -4.44
C ASP A 22 27.86 4.16 -5.96
N ALA A 23 28.68 3.43 -6.74
CA ALA A 23 28.60 3.46 -8.20
C ALA A 23 27.24 3.03 -8.76
N ARG A 24 26.54 2.10 -8.09
CA ARG A 24 25.17 1.70 -8.47
C ARG A 24 24.14 2.76 -8.11
N MET A 25 24.33 3.50 -7.01
CA MET A 25 23.46 4.64 -6.68
C MET A 25 23.62 5.77 -7.70
N ASP A 26 24.85 6.11 -8.08
CA ASP A 26 25.11 7.12 -9.12
C ASP A 26 24.46 6.75 -10.46
N ALA A 27 24.58 5.47 -10.86
CA ALA A 27 23.93 4.97 -12.08
C ALA A 27 22.39 5.02 -12.01
N MET A 28 21.81 4.77 -10.83
CA MET A 28 20.37 4.90 -10.62
C MET A 28 19.91 6.36 -10.69
N GLU A 29 20.66 7.30 -10.12
CA GLU A 29 20.36 8.74 -10.16
C GLU A 29 20.45 9.30 -11.58
N GLN A 30 21.45 8.86 -12.36
CA GLN A 30 21.54 9.17 -13.80
C GLN A 30 20.36 8.57 -14.59
N GLY A 31 19.93 7.35 -14.24
CA GLY A 31 18.75 6.72 -14.83
C GLY A 31 17.46 7.48 -14.54
N GLN A 32 17.24 7.92 -13.30
CA GLN A 32 16.09 8.75 -12.92
C GLN A 32 16.07 10.09 -13.66
N THR A 33 17.23 10.74 -13.78
CA THR A 33 17.38 11.99 -14.53
C THR A 33 17.05 11.80 -16.01
N THR A 34 17.49 10.68 -16.59
CA THR A 34 17.18 10.32 -17.98
C THR A 34 15.68 10.12 -18.21
N ILE A 35 15.02 9.38 -17.31
CA ILE A 35 13.57 9.14 -17.38
C ILE A 35 12.79 10.45 -17.22
N ALA A 36 13.20 11.33 -16.30
CA ALA A 36 12.57 12.63 -16.12
C ALA A 36 12.63 13.47 -17.41
N ASN A 37 13.82 13.54 -18.03
CA ASN A 37 14.00 14.25 -19.30
C ASN A 37 13.16 13.66 -20.44
N GLN A 38 13.03 12.33 -20.51
CA GLN A 38 12.16 11.66 -21.49
C GLN A 38 10.67 12.00 -21.26
N LEU A 39 10.22 12.04 -20.00
CA LEU A 39 8.84 12.41 -19.66
C LEU A 39 8.53 13.86 -20.06
N THR A 40 9.46 14.78 -19.81
CA THR A 40 9.34 16.18 -20.23
C THR A 40 9.26 16.30 -21.75
N ALA A 41 10.09 15.55 -22.48
CA ALA A 41 10.07 15.56 -23.94
C ALA A 41 8.74 15.01 -24.51
N LEU A 42 8.23 13.91 -23.96
CA LEU A 42 6.92 13.35 -24.34
C LEU A 42 5.77 14.32 -24.05
N THR A 43 5.83 15.03 -22.91
CA THR A 43 4.82 16.04 -22.55
C THR A 43 4.80 17.20 -23.55
N ALA A 44 5.97 17.68 -23.98
CA ALA A 44 6.09 18.72 -24.98
C ALA A 44 5.58 18.27 -26.37
N GLN A 45 5.87 17.01 -26.76
CA GLN A 45 5.36 16.43 -28.01
C GLN A 45 3.82 16.31 -27.99
N LEU A 46 3.24 15.91 -26.86
CA LEU A 46 1.78 15.84 -26.70
C LEU A 46 1.14 17.23 -26.83
N GLN A 47 1.71 18.25 -26.19
CA GLN A 47 1.22 19.64 -26.30
C GLN A 47 1.27 20.17 -27.74
N ALA A 48 2.32 19.85 -28.49
CA ALA A 48 2.42 20.22 -29.90
C ALA A 48 1.33 19.55 -30.76
N LEU A 49 0.99 18.29 -30.46
CA LEU A 49 -0.09 17.56 -31.16
C LEU A 49 -1.47 18.20 -30.90
N PHE A 50 -1.73 18.64 -29.66
CA PHE A 50 -2.97 19.34 -29.32
C PHE A 50 -3.08 20.71 -30.01
N MET A 51 -1.97 21.43 -30.17
CA MET A 51 -1.95 22.72 -30.89
C MET A 51 -2.08 22.56 -32.41
N ALA A 52 -1.64 21.44 -32.97
CA ALA A 52 -1.75 21.14 -34.40
C ALA A 52 -3.15 20.64 -34.83
N GLY A 53 -3.99 20.18 -33.88
CA GLY A 53 -5.35 19.67 -34.15
C GLY A 53 -6.47 20.71 -34.12
N GLY A 54 -6.17 21.96 -33.76
CA GLY A 54 -7.16 23.03 -33.56
C GLY A 54 -7.20 24.07 -34.69
N GLY A 55 -7.97 23.79 -35.74
CA GLY A 55 -8.82 24.76 -36.45
C GLY A 55 -8.18 25.91 -37.24
N ALA A 56 -8.38 25.85 -38.56
CA ALA A 56 -8.47 27.03 -39.41
C ALA A 56 -9.46 28.06 -38.82
N GLY A 57 -9.04 29.33 -38.76
CA GLY A 57 -9.84 30.43 -38.26
C GLY A 57 -9.06 31.74 -38.29
N GLY A 58 -8.65 32.15 -39.49
CA GLY A 58 -8.03 33.45 -39.72
C GLY A 58 -9.07 34.57 -39.74
N GLY A 59 -8.83 35.61 -38.94
CA GLY A 59 -9.53 36.89 -38.98
C GLY A 59 -8.55 37.98 -38.60
N ALA A 60 -8.06 38.70 -39.60
CA ALA A 60 -7.02 39.72 -39.50
C ALA A 60 -7.53 41.08 -39.01
N GLY A 61 -6.61 41.86 -38.45
CA GLY A 61 -6.71 43.31 -38.24
C GLY A 61 -6.20 43.70 -36.85
N GLY A 62 -5.20 44.54 -36.65
CA GLY A 62 -4.39 45.36 -37.53
C GLY A 62 -3.75 46.48 -36.69
N GLY A 63 -2.46 46.74 -36.91
CA GLY A 63 -1.82 48.05 -36.74
C GLY A 63 -1.53 48.58 -35.32
N GLY A 64 -0.29 49.04 -35.12
CA GLY A 64 0.02 50.05 -34.09
C GLY A 64 1.38 49.91 -33.42
N ALA A 65 2.41 50.43 -34.09
CA ALA A 65 3.72 50.71 -33.48
C ALA A 65 3.65 51.89 -32.50
N GLY A 66 4.51 51.92 -31.48
CA GLY A 66 4.77 53.09 -30.65
C GLY A 66 5.50 52.73 -29.35
N GLY A 67 6.72 53.23 -29.20
CA GLY A 67 7.63 52.85 -28.11
C GLY A 67 7.64 53.77 -26.87
N VAL A 68 8.62 53.43 -26.02
CA VAL A 68 9.36 54.20 -24.99
C VAL A 68 8.67 54.79 -23.75
N GLY A 69 9.36 54.60 -22.61
CA GLY A 69 9.25 55.36 -21.34
C GLY A 69 8.14 54.87 -20.40
N GLY A 70 8.29 54.69 -19.09
CA GLY A 70 9.25 55.21 -18.12
C GLY A 70 8.46 55.77 -16.93
N GLY A 71 8.75 55.29 -15.72
CA GLY A 71 8.55 56.03 -14.45
C GLY A 71 7.19 55.97 -13.74
N GLY A 72 7.21 55.40 -12.53
CA GLY A 72 6.83 56.04 -11.25
C GLY A 72 5.36 56.43 -10.97
N GLY A 73 4.92 56.18 -9.73
CA GLY A 73 3.91 57.02 -9.07
C GLY A 73 2.84 56.28 -8.27
N ALA A 74 2.71 56.65 -7.01
CA ALA A 74 1.79 56.14 -5.99
C ALA A 74 0.34 56.63 -6.11
N GLY A 75 -0.57 56.02 -5.35
CA GLY A 75 -1.55 56.78 -4.56
C GLY A 75 -3.02 56.36 -4.65
N GLY A 76 -3.64 56.24 -3.46
CA GLY A 76 -5.09 56.38 -3.18
C GLY A 76 -6.00 55.28 -3.71
N GLY A 77 -6.98 54.74 -2.99
CA GLY A 77 -7.83 55.31 -1.96
C GLY A 77 -9.24 55.46 -2.53
N GLY A 78 -10.24 54.77 -1.96
CA GLY A 78 -11.63 54.94 -2.39
C GLY A 78 -12.57 53.84 -1.93
N ALA A 79 -13.29 54.13 -0.84
CA ALA A 79 -14.43 53.37 -0.34
C ALA A 79 -15.68 53.55 -1.22
N GLY A 80 -16.66 52.65 -1.06
CA GLY A 80 -18.08 53.05 -1.13
C GLY A 80 -19.04 52.07 -1.81
N GLY A 81 -20.09 51.70 -1.05
CA GLY A 81 -21.44 51.33 -1.51
C GLY A 81 -21.59 49.91 -2.07
N GLY A 82 -22.60 49.11 -1.73
CA GLY A 82 -23.94 49.42 -1.19
C GLY A 82 -25.00 48.89 -2.17
N GLY A 83 -25.97 48.13 -1.66
CA GLY A 83 -27.15 47.63 -2.39
C GLY A 83 -26.99 46.20 -2.93
N GLY A 84 -27.87 45.23 -2.70
CA GLY A 84 -29.31 45.30 -2.43
C GLY A 84 -30.09 44.90 -3.69
N GLY A 85 -30.83 43.79 -3.64
CA GLY A 85 -31.71 43.28 -4.70
C GLY A 85 -31.59 41.75 -4.81
N ALA A 86 -32.39 40.95 -4.09
CA ALA A 86 -33.82 40.68 -4.26
C ALA A 86 -34.18 40.03 -5.60
N GLY A 87 -34.63 38.76 -5.52
CA GLY A 87 -35.83 38.27 -6.19
C GLY A 87 -35.77 38.01 -7.69
N GLY A 88 -36.09 36.76 -8.08
CA GLY A 88 -36.38 36.45 -9.48
C GLY A 88 -36.64 34.97 -9.71
N GLY A 89 -37.69 34.42 -9.09
CA GLY A 89 -38.33 33.21 -9.60
C GLY A 89 -39.07 33.54 -10.91
N GLY A 90 -38.94 32.67 -11.90
CA GLY A 90 -39.65 32.77 -13.17
C GLY A 90 -40.03 31.37 -13.64
N GLY A 91 -41.31 31.03 -13.43
CA GLY A 91 -41.96 29.89 -14.06
C GLY A 91 -42.15 30.11 -15.56
N GLY A 92 -42.43 29.01 -16.26
CA GLY A 92 -42.39 28.94 -17.72
C GLY A 92 -43.57 29.53 -18.48
N ALA A 93 -43.41 29.50 -19.79
CA ALA A 93 -44.41 29.49 -20.87
C ALA A 93 -43.68 28.82 -22.06
N GLY A 94 -44.23 27.96 -22.91
CA GLY A 94 -45.60 27.88 -23.39
C GLY A 94 -45.62 28.28 -24.87
N GLY A 95 -45.64 27.27 -25.76
CA GLY A 95 -46.34 27.34 -27.04
C GLY A 95 -45.56 27.60 -28.34
N GLY A 96 -45.89 26.80 -29.36
CA GLY A 96 -46.02 27.26 -30.75
C GLY A 96 -44.87 26.91 -31.70
N GLY A 97 -45.04 25.85 -32.50
CA GLY A 97 -44.16 25.55 -33.63
C GLY A 97 -44.28 26.58 -34.76
N VAL A 98 -43.22 26.76 -35.55
CA VAL A 98 -43.02 26.19 -36.90
C VAL A 98 -41.66 26.64 -37.47
N ALA A 99 -41.08 25.77 -38.31
CA ALA A 99 -40.08 26.04 -39.36
C ALA A 99 -38.62 26.37 -38.97
N GLY A 100 -37.75 25.38 -39.21
CA GLY A 100 -36.50 25.56 -39.96
C GLY A 100 -35.30 26.18 -39.25
N GLY A 101 -34.40 25.34 -38.73
CA GLY A 101 -33.04 25.75 -38.35
C GLY A 101 -32.46 24.87 -37.25
N VAL A 102 -31.58 23.94 -37.61
CA VAL A 102 -30.82 23.10 -36.68
C VAL A 102 -29.81 23.98 -35.93
N ILE A 103 -30.24 24.58 -34.81
CA ILE A 103 -29.32 24.98 -33.76
C ILE A 103 -29.43 23.88 -32.71
N GLY A 104 -28.42 23.00 -32.67
CA GLY A 104 -28.28 22.04 -31.60
C GLY A 104 -28.13 22.78 -30.28
N HIS A 105 -29.23 23.01 -29.57
CA HIS A 105 -29.18 23.30 -28.15
C HIS A 105 -28.53 22.09 -27.49
N ALA A 106 -27.25 22.23 -27.13
CA ALA A 106 -26.60 21.33 -26.20
C ALA A 106 -27.48 21.31 -24.95
N VAL A 107 -28.26 20.25 -24.77
CA VAL A 107 -28.96 19.98 -23.51
C VAL A 107 -27.86 20.01 -22.45
N PRO A 108 -27.89 20.94 -21.48
CA PRO A 108 -26.91 20.92 -20.41
C PRO A 108 -27.06 19.57 -19.73
N HIS A 109 -26.07 18.70 -19.86
CA HIS A 109 -26.02 17.45 -19.12
C HIS A 109 -26.08 17.81 -17.65
N GLN A 110 -27.24 17.59 -17.03
CA GLN A 110 -27.44 17.90 -15.63
C GLN A 110 -26.58 16.91 -14.84
N ARG A 111 -25.42 17.40 -14.39
CA ARG A 111 -24.48 16.62 -13.58
C ARG A 111 -25.20 16.14 -12.32
N ARG A 112 -25.05 14.86 -11.98
CA ARG A 112 -25.62 14.31 -10.75
C ARG A 112 -24.92 14.96 -9.56
N ARG A 113 -25.63 15.16 -8.46
CA ARG A 113 -25.00 15.63 -7.23
C ARG A 113 -24.04 14.56 -6.72
N LEU A 114 -22.78 14.92 -6.48
CA LEU A 114 -21.81 14.03 -5.83
C LEU A 114 -22.24 13.78 -4.39
N ASP A 115 -22.33 12.52 -3.99
CA ASP A 115 -22.61 12.13 -2.62
C ASP A 115 -21.69 11.00 -2.14
N PRO A 116 -20.56 11.34 -1.50
CA PRO A 116 -19.65 10.36 -0.93
C PRO A 116 -20.10 9.85 0.44
N SER A 117 -21.24 10.28 1.00
CA SER A 117 -21.62 9.88 2.38
C SER A 117 -21.94 8.40 2.52
N GLY A 118 -22.25 7.71 1.42
CA GLY A 118 -22.43 6.26 1.39
C GLY A 118 -21.12 5.45 1.45
N MET A 119 -19.97 6.13 1.38
CA MET A 119 -18.66 5.51 1.48
C MET A 119 -18.16 5.50 2.93
N ASP A 120 -17.54 4.41 3.36
CA ASP A 120 -16.80 4.38 4.63
C ASP A 120 -15.74 5.49 4.66
N LYS A 121 -15.66 6.22 5.77
CA LYS A 121 -14.71 7.33 5.90
C LYS A 121 -13.27 6.83 6.06
N LEU A 122 -12.32 7.59 5.53
CA LEU A 122 -10.91 7.37 5.83
C LEU A 122 -10.61 7.87 7.25
N HIS A 123 -10.22 6.95 8.12
CA HIS A 123 -9.88 7.27 9.50
C HIS A 123 -8.43 7.70 9.68
N GLY A 124 -8.17 8.67 10.57
CA GLY A 124 -6.82 9.18 10.84
C GLY A 124 -5.83 8.11 11.34
N ASP A 125 -6.32 7.12 12.09
CA ASP A 125 -5.57 6.01 12.68
C ASP A 125 -5.53 4.75 11.79
N ILE A 126 -6.03 4.84 10.56
CA ILE A 126 -6.19 3.68 9.67
C ILE A 126 -4.87 2.96 9.41
N THR A 127 -4.88 1.62 9.44
CA THR A 127 -3.72 0.83 9.00
C THR A 127 -3.49 0.99 7.50
N ILE A 128 -2.29 0.67 7.01
CA ILE A 128 -1.96 0.87 5.60
C ILE A 128 -2.71 -0.10 4.69
N SER A 129 -2.91 -1.33 5.13
CA SER A 129 -3.75 -2.29 4.40
C SER A 129 -5.18 -1.76 4.25
N LEU A 130 -5.72 -1.16 5.32
CA LEU A 130 -7.04 -0.55 5.29
C LEU A 130 -7.07 0.73 4.43
N LEU A 131 -5.99 1.53 4.44
CA LEU A 131 -5.84 2.68 3.53
C LEU A 131 -5.87 2.25 2.05
N ARG A 132 -5.23 1.13 1.70
CA ARG A 132 -5.28 0.58 0.34
C ARG A 132 -6.70 0.13 -0.03
N SER A 133 -7.35 -0.63 0.85
CA SER A 133 -8.73 -1.05 0.64
C SER A 133 -9.67 0.15 0.47
N TRP A 134 -9.50 1.19 1.29
CA TRP A 134 -10.26 2.43 1.17
C TRP A 134 -9.97 3.17 -0.14
N ARG A 135 -8.69 3.28 -0.53
CA ARG A 135 -8.29 3.89 -1.81
C ARG A 135 -8.95 3.21 -3.01
N ASN A 136 -9.01 1.88 -3.02
CA ASN A 136 -9.65 1.16 -4.11
C ASN A 136 -11.13 1.54 -4.22
N ARG A 137 -11.85 1.57 -3.10
CA ARG A 137 -13.26 2.01 -3.08
C ARG A 137 -13.43 3.48 -3.49
N TRP A 138 -12.47 4.35 -3.14
CA TRP A 138 -12.47 5.74 -3.58
C TRP A 138 -12.32 5.84 -5.10
N ASN A 139 -11.43 5.03 -5.69
CA ASN A 139 -11.24 4.98 -7.14
C ASN A 139 -12.50 4.48 -7.84
N ASP A 140 -13.13 3.42 -7.31
CA ASP A 140 -14.41 2.91 -7.84
C ASP A 140 -15.50 3.99 -7.76
N PHE A 141 -15.61 4.71 -6.65
CA PHE A 141 -16.52 5.85 -6.50
C PHE A 141 -16.24 6.95 -7.52
N ALA A 142 -14.96 7.31 -7.69
CA ALA A 142 -14.54 8.36 -8.61
C ALA A 142 -14.84 8.00 -10.06
N GLU A 143 -14.66 6.74 -10.44
CA GLU A 143 -14.97 6.21 -11.77
C GLU A 143 -16.47 6.18 -12.04
N LEU A 144 -17.26 5.58 -11.15
CA LEU A 144 -18.71 5.47 -11.27
C LEU A 144 -19.42 6.84 -11.33
N ASN A 145 -18.89 7.83 -10.62
CA ASN A 145 -19.43 9.19 -10.58
C ASN A 145 -18.77 10.13 -11.60
N GLN A 146 -17.84 9.64 -12.42
CA GLN A 146 -17.09 10.44 -13.40
C GLN A 146 -16.48 11.70 -12.75
N LEU A 147 -15.86 11.55 -11.58
CA LEU A 147 -15.42 12.64 -10.71
C LEU A 147 -14.53 13.66 -11.44
N LEU A 148 -13.70 13.21 -12.37
CA LEU A 148 -12.81 14.06 -13.16
C LEU A 148 -13.54 15.07 -14.06
N THR A 149 -14.82 14.87 -14.33
CA THR A 149 -15.66 15.80 -15.14
C THR A 149 -16.19 16.99 -14.33
N TYR A 150 -15.99 17.00 -13.02
CA TYR A 150 -16.40 18.07 -12.11
C TYR A 150 -15.27 19.10 -11.92
N PRO A 151 -15.58 20.35 -11.55
CA PRO A 151 -14.57 21.33 -11.14
C PRO A 151 -13.71 20.80 -9.99
N VAL A 152 -12.42 21.13 -9.98
CA VAL A 152 -11.46 20.70 -8.94
C VAL A 152 -11.98 20.98 -7.53
N THR A 153 -12.64 22.11 -7.31
CA THR A 153 -13.24 22.47 -6.02
C THR A 153 -14.28 21.47 -5.53
N GLU A 154 -15.11 20.94 -6.44
CA GLU A 154 -16.13 19.93 -6.14
C GLU A 154 -15.50 18.56 -5.94
N GLN A 155 -14.50 18.20 -6.74
CA GLN A 155 -13.72 16.97 -6.53
C GLN A 155 -13.07 16.95 -5.14
N MET A 156 -12.45 18.07 -4.76
CA MET A 156 -11.81 18.23 -3.47
C MET A 156 -12.81 18.27 -2.31
N ALA A 157 -14.02 18.82 -2.52
CA ALA A 157 -15.08 18.78 -1.53
C ALA A 157 -15.57 17.35 -1.30
N ALA A 158 -15.81 16.59 -2.38
CA ALA A 158 -16.20 15.18 -2.28
C ALA A 158 -15.13 14.35 -1.56
N PHE A 159 -13.84 14.60 -1.87
CA PHE A 159 -12.74 13.93 -1.19
C PHE A 159 -12.70 14.26 0.31
N ARG A 160 -12.80 15.54 0.70
CA ARG A 160 -12.83 15.93 2.12
C ARG A 160 -14.00 15.30 2.87
N MET A 161 -15.16 15.19 2.24
CA MET A 161 -16.34 14.54 2.85
C MET A 161 -16.14 13.03 3.09
N ALA A 162 -15.25 12.39 2.33
CA ALA A 162 -14.89 10.98 2.50
C ALA A 162 -13.82 10.76 3.59
N LEU A 163 -13.31 11.82 4.23
CA LEU A 163 -12.39 11.76 5.36
C LEU A 163 -13.15 11.95 6.69
N ASP A 164 -12.73 11.29 7.76
CA ASP A 164 -13.21 11.63 9.10
C ASP A 164 -12.55 12.92 9.62
N SER A 165 -13.06 13.46 10.74
CA SER A 165 -12.57 14.72 11.31
C SER A 165 -11.07 14.66 11.63
N THR A 166 -10.60 13.51 12.11
CA THR A 166 -9.19 13.29 12.47
C THR A 166 -8.30 13.32 11.22
N MET A 167 -8.69 12.61 10.15
CA MET A 167 -7.95 12.58 8.90
C MET A 167 -8.00 13.92 8.17
N GLN A 168 -9.11 14.65 8.23
CA GLN A 168 -9.16 16.03 7.73
C GLN A 168 -8.09 16.90 8.40
N GLN A 169 -7.96 16.81 9.72
CA GLN A 169 -6.93 17.52 10.47
C GLN A 169 -5.51 17.05 10.13
N VAL A 170 -5.29 15.74 9.92
CA VAL A 170 -4.00 15.20 9.47
C VAL A 170 -3.63 15.77 8.09
N VAL A 171 -4.56 15.78 7.14
CA VAL A 171 -4.36 16.29 5.79
C VAL A 171 -4.05 17.79 5.82
N GLU A 172 -4.80 18.58 6.58
CA GLU A 172 -4.61 20.02 6.65
C GLU A 172 -3.35 20.42 7.43
N VAL A 173 -3.18 19.90 8.64
CA VAL A 173 -2.14 20.33 9.58
C VAL A 173 -0.82 19.60 9.36
N ALA A 174 -0.85 18.25 9.28
CA ALA A 174 0.37 17.45 9.21
C ALA A 174 0.91 17.33 7.79
N LEU A 175 0.03 17.27 6.79
CA LEU A 175 0.43 17.14 5.39
C LEU A 175 0.50 18.50 4.65
N GLY A 176 0.03 19.59 5.27
CA GLY A 176 0.03 20.93 4.67
C GLY A 176 -0.83 21.02 3.41
N ILE A 177 -1.87 20.19 3.31
CA ILE A 177 -2.75 20.10 2.16
C ILE A 177 -3.94 21.02 2.39
N THR A 178 -3.91 22.19 1.75
CA THR A 178 -5.01 23.15 1.85
C THR A 178 -6.19 22.76 0.96
N PRO A 179 -7.40 23.30 1.17
CA PRO A 179 -8.56 23.02 0.33
C PRO A 179 -8.38 23.32 -1.17
N ALA A 180 -7.39 24.13 -1.53
CA ALA A 180 -7.02 24.50 -2.90
C ALA A 180 -5.99 23.55 -3.54
N THR A 181 -5.35 22.68 -2.77
CA THR A 181 -4.33 21.75 -3.26
C THR A 181 -4.99 20.47 -3.79
N VAL A 182 -4.80 20.16 -5.07
CA VAL A 182 -5.27 18.88 -5.65
C VAL A 182 -4.62 17.74 -4.89
N THR A 183 -5.44 16.94 -4.21
CA THR A 183 -4.98 15.84 -3.37
C THR A 183 -5.68 14.57 -3.73
N THR A 184 -4.88 13.52 -3.91
CA THR A 184 -5.35 12.16 -4.15
C THR A 184 -5.00 11.30 -2.94
N PRO A 185 -5.66 10.13 -2.78
CA PRO A 185 -5.25 9.14 -1.80
C PRO A 185 -3.75 8.78 -1.88
N ASP A 186 -3.16 8.83 -3.08
CA ASP A 186 -1.74 8.57 -3.30
C ASP A 186 -0.83 9.60 -2.66
N GLN A 187 -1.23 10.88 -2.69
CA GLN A 187 -0.46 11.92 -2.02
C GLN A 187 -0.53 11.80 -0.49
N ILE A 188 -1.68 11.37 0.07
CA ILE A 188 -1.78 11.03 1.50
C ILE A 188 -0.85 9.87 1.83
N ARG A 189 -0.81 8.83 0.98
CA ARG A 189 0.09 7.69 1.17
C ARG A 189 1.56 8.09 1.06
N ALA A 190 1.93 8.90 0.08
CA ALA A 190 3.30 9.33 -0.16
C ALA A 190 3.84 10.20 0.99
N LYS A 191 2.99 11.04 1.60
CA LYS A 191 3.38 11.83 2.77
C LYS A 191 3.27 11.08 4.10
N ARG A 192 2.49 9.99 4.16
CA ARG A 192 2.60 9.00 5.25
C ARG A 192 3.99 8.35 5.16
N ASN A 193 4.77 8.51 6.21
CA ASN A 193 6.21 8.27 6.21
C ASN A 193 6.58 6.82 5.83
N VAL A 194 6.73 6.53 4.53
CA VAL A 194 7.18 5.23 3.99
C VAL A 194 8.51 4.81 4.63
N ALA A 195 9.32 5.75 5.11
CA ALA A 195 10.54 5.43 5.84
C ALA A 195 10.25 4.72 7.16
N LEU A 196 9.20 5.09 7.91
CA LEU A 196 8.79 4.36 9.12
C LEU A 196 8.35 2.94 8.79
N ASP A 197 7.63 2.75 7.67
CA ASP A 197 7.21 1.41 7.21
C ASP A 197 8.41 0.55 6.82
N ARG A 198 9.41 1.14 6.16
CA ARG A 198 10.68 0.48 5.80
C ARG A 198 11.47 0.10 7.04
N VAL A 199 11.56 0.98 8.03
CA VAL A 199 12.21 0.69 9.32
C VAL A 199 11.46 -0.44 10.04
N ALA A 200 10.14 -0.35 10.15
CA ALA A 200 9.32 -1.39 10.77
C ALA A 200 9.48 -2.76 10.06
N PHE A 201 9.55 -2.77 8.73
CA PHE A 201 9.86 -3.98 7.96
C PHE A 201 11.22 -4.56 8.35
N GLU A 202 12.27 -3.74 8.42
CA GLU A 202 13.62 -4.18 8.75
C GLU A 202 13.79 -4.65 10.20
N GLU A 203 13.07 -4.03 11.12
CA GLU A 203 13.11 -4.33 12.54
C GLU A 203 12.17 -5.47 12.95
N ARG A 204 11.28 -5.92 12.05
CA ARG A 204 10.33 -6.98 12.37
C ARG A 204 11.04 -8.27 12.82
N ARG A 205 10.70 -8.73 14.03
CA ARG A 205 11.15 -10.00 14.64
C ARG A 205 9.96 -10.77 15.16
N GLN A 206 9.99 -12.10 15.08
CA GLN A 206 8.99 -12.98 15.67
C GLN A 206 9.01 -12.82 17.21
N GLY A 207 7.85 -12.55 17.79
CA GLY A 207 7.68 -12.43 19.25
C GLY A 207 7.87 -13.75 20.01
N THR A 208 7.90 -13.67 21.34
CA THR A 208 8.14 -14.85 22.21
C THR A 208 6.96 -15.83 22.24
N SER A 209 5.73 -15.35 22.05
CA SER A 209 4.52 -16.17 21.98
C SER A 209 3.88 -16.15 20.60
N GLU A 210 4.55 -15.56 19.62
CA GLU A 210 4.04 -15.39 18.27
C GLU A 210 4.34 -16.64 17.42
N SER A 211 3.32 -17.19 16.77
CA SER A 211 3.50 -18.27 15.79
C SER A 211 4.27 -17.76 14.57
N PHE A 212 4.93 -18.65 13.84
CA PHE A 212 5.61 -18.26 12.63
C PHE A 212 4.64 -17.68 11.58
N ASP A 213 3.42 -18.21 11.49
CA ASP A 213 2.41 -17.73 10.55
C ASP A 213 1.94 -16.30 10.88
N ASP A 214 1.71 -15.97 12.15
CA ASP A 214 1.36 -14.60 12.55
C ASP A 214 2.50 -13.62 12.25
N PHE A 215 3.73 -14.03 12.55
CA PHE A 215 4.94 -13.28 12.19
C PHE A 215 5.00 -13.02 10.68
N TYR A 216 4.82 -14.06 9.87
CA TYR A 216 4.92 -13.99 8.42
C TYR A 216 3.81 -13.15 7.79
N ILE A 217 2.57 -13.25 8.30
CA ILE A 217 1.44 -12.41 7.88
C ILE A 217 1.76 -10.94 8.20
N GLY A 218 2.22 -10.64 9.42
CA GLY A 218 2.61 -9.29 9.81
C GLY A 218 3.76 -8.74 8.95
N LEU A 219 4.76 -9.58 8.66
CA LEU A 219 5.89 -9.23 7.81
C LEU A 219 5.46 -8.91 6.37
N ARG A 220 4.55 -9.69 5.79
CA ARG A 220 4.00 -9.39 4.45
C ARG A 220 3.25 -8.06 4.41
N ARG A 221 2.45 -7.76 5.44
CA ARG A 221 1.76 -6.47 5.54
C ARG A 221 2.75 -5.30 5.58
N LEU A 222 3.86 -5.45 6.31
CA LEU A 222 4.92 -4.45 6.36
C LEU A 222 5.68 -4.33 5.03
N ALA A 223 5.94 -5.43 4.33
CA ALA A 223 6.57 -5.40 3.01
C ALA A 223 5.72 -4.64 1.99
N GLU A 224 4.41 -4.88 2.00
CA GLU A 224 3.46 -4.16 1.16
C GLU A 224 3.35 -2.67 1.52
N ALA A 225 3.53 -2.33 2.79
CA ALA A 225 3.57 -0.96 3.27
C ALA A 225 4.88 -0.25 2.90
N ALA A 226 6.01 -0.93 3.02
CA ALA A 226 7.35 -0.37 2.80
C ALA A 226 7.65 0.02 1.33
N ASP A 227 6.71 -0.25 0.41
CA ASP A 227 6.84 -0.01 -1.02
C ASP A 227 8.17 -0.54 -1.55
N LEU A 228 8.39 -1.84 -1.31
CA LEU A 228 9.62 -2.52 -1.71
C LEU A 228 9.67 -2.61 -3.25
N CYS A 229 10.86 -2.44 -3.82
CA CYS A 229 11.03 -2.56 -5.25
C CYS A 229 10.62 -3.97 -5.73
N GLY A 230 9.86 -4.06 -6.82
CA GLY A 230 9.33 -5.34 -7.31
C GLY A 230 10.40 -6.39 -7.56
N ALA A 231 11.56 -5.98 -8.11
CA ALA A 231 12.69 -6.87 -8.39
C ALA A 231 13.41 -7.39 -7.13
N CYS A 232 13.30 -6.70 -5.99
CA CYS A 232 13.99 -7.06 -4.75
C CYS A 232 13.05 -7.53 -3.64
N SER A 233 11.73 -7.40 -3.83
CA SER A 233 10.71 -7.68 -2.80
C SER A 233 10.82 -9.10 -2.26
N GLU A 234 10.92 -10.10 -3.14
CA GLU A 234 11.03 -11.50 -2.71
C GLU A 234 12.32 -11.75 -1.94
N THR A 235 13.48 -11.34 -2.46
CA THR A 235 14.78 -11.51 -1.80
C THR A 235 14.83 -10.82 -0.43
N ARG A 236 14.26 -9.61 -0.32
CA ARG A 236 14.16 -8.89 0.97
C ARG A 236 13.22 -9.60 1.94
N LEU A 237 12.08 -10.10 1.47
CA LEU A 237 11.17 -10.91 2.29
C LEU A 237 11.87 -12.17 2.81
N VAL A 238 12.58 -12.92 1.97
CA VAL A 238 13.34 -14.11 2.40
C VAL A 238 14.39 -13.72 3.44
N THR A 239 15.19 -12.70 3.16
CA THR A 239 16.23 -12.20 4.09
C THR A 239 15.61 -11.85 5.43
N ARG A 240 14.44 -11.20 5.43
CA ARG A 240 13.77 -10.78 6.64
C ARG A 240 13.10 -11.93 7.38
N VAL A 241 12.59 -12.95 6.68
CA VAL A 241 12.15 -14.21 7.28
C VAL A 241 13.32 -14.87 8.01
N ILE A 242 14.45 -15.09 7.32
CA ILE A 242 15.63 -15.76 7.92
C ILE A 242 16.10 -15.03 9.18
N ALA A 243 16.29 -13.73 9.10
CA ALA A 243 16.83 -12.98 10.22
C ALA A 243 15.78 -12.69 11.31
N GLY A 244 14.50 -12.61 10.94
CA GLY A 244 13.39 -12.25 11.81
C GLY A 244 12.72 -13.42 12.53
N THR A 245 12.82 -14.65 12.04
CA THR A 245 12.44 -15.87 12.76
C THR A 245 13.11 -15.88 14.14
N ARG A 246 12.48 -16.44 15.17
CA ARG A 246 13.09 -16.47 16.51
C ARG A 246 14.08 -17.62 16.68
N ASP A 247 13.73 -18.79 16.17
CA ASP A 247 14.46 -20.02 16.42
C ASP A 247 15.84 -20.05 15.73
N ALA A 248 16.91 -20.10 16.54
CA ALA A 248 18.28 -19.98 16.07
C ALA A 248 18.72 -21.17 15.18
N GLU A 249 18.23 -22.38 15.45
CA GLU A 249 18.54 -23.55 14.63
C GLU A 249 17.87 -23.47 13.26
N THR A 250 16.62 -23.04 13.20
CA THR A 250 15.92 -22.75 11.95
C THR A 250 16.67 -21.69 11.14
N LYS A 251 17.17 -20.62 11.76
CA LYS A 251 18.03 -19.62 11.06
C LYS A 251 19.28 -20.27 10.46
N LYS A 252 19.99 -21.07 11.27
CA LYS A 252 21.22 -21.74 10.85
C LYS A 252 20.94 -22.67 9.66
N LYS A 253 19.84 -23.41 9.71
CA LYS A 253 19.40 -24.30 8.61
C LYS A 253 19.11 -23.50 7.35
N LEU A 254 18.37 -22.38 7.45
CA LEU A 254 18.08 -21.52 6.30
C LEU A 254 19.34 -20.88 5.69
N LEU A 255 20.27 -20.42 6.52
CA LEU A 255 21.54 -19.84 6.08
C LEU A 255 22.48 -20.85 5.40
N ALA A 256 22.30 -22.14 5.65
CA ALA A 256 23.09 -23.20 5.02
C ALA A 256 22.62 -23.56 3.60
N ILE A 257 21.47 -23.05 3.15
CA ILE A 257 20.91 -23.37 1.84
C ILE A 257 21.66 -22.59 0.75
N SER A 258 22.20 -23.30 -0.23
CA SER A 258 22.84 -22.75 -1.42
C SER A 258 22.31 -23.47 -2.67
N PRO A 259 21.83 -22.74 -3.70
CA PRO A 259 21.72 -21.29 -3.80
C PRO A 259 20.66 -20.71 -2.83
N PHE A 260 20.62 -19.37 -2.69
CA PHE A 260 19.71 -18.68 -1.77
C PHE A 260 18.25 -19.13 -1.96
N PRO A 261 17.52 -19.47 -0.89
CA PRO A 261 16.21 -20.11 -1.00
C PRO A 261 15.16 -19.15 -1.57
N SER A 262 14.17 -19.71 -2.27
CA SER A 262 12.94 -18.98 -2.60
C SER A 262 12.11 -18.70 -1.34
N LEU A 263 11.19 -17.74 -1.43
CA LEU A 263 10.34 -17.39 -0.29
C LEU A 263 9.49 -18.57 0.19
N GLN A 264 8.96 -19.36 -0.74
CA GLN A 264 8.18 -20.56 -0.43
C GLN A 264 9.01 -21.58 0.36
N VAL A 265 10.25 -21.84 -0.06
CA VAL A 265 11.13 -22.80 0.63
C VAL A 265 11.43 -22.33 2.06
N ALA A 266 11.79 -21.06 2.24
CA ALA A 266 12.10 -20.51 3.56
C ALA A 266 10.90 -20.58 4.53
N VAL A 267 9.69 -20.26 4.04
CA VAL A 267 8.44 -20.33 4.80
C VAL A 267 8.10 -21.77 5.19
N ASN A 268 8.21 -22.72 4.26
CA ASN A 268 7.91 -24.12 4.54
C ASN A 268 8.86 -24.69 5.61
N ILE A 269 10.15 -24.38 5.54
CA ILE A 269 11.12 -24.80 6.56
C ILE A 269 10.74 -24.23 7.93
N CYS A 270 10.45 -22.93 8.02
CA CYS A 270 10.07 -22.35 9.31
C CYS A 270 8.82 -22.99 9.91
N ARG A 271 7.79 -23.25 9.09
CA ARG A 271 6.56 -23.94 9.53
C ARG A 271 6.83 -25.37 9.98
N SER A 272 7.63 -26.13 9.21
CA SER A 272 7.97 -27.51 9.53
C SER A 272 8.79 -27.61 10.82
N GLU A 273 9.78 -26.74 11.01
CA GLU A 273 10.59 -26.73 12.24
C GLU A 273 9.77 -26.31 13.47
N GLU A 274 8.88 -25.31 13.34
CA GLU A 274 7.99 -24.90 14.42
C GLU A 274 7.04 -26.05 14.82
N SER A 275 6.45 -26.72 13.83
CA SER A 275 5.58 -27.89 14.04
C SER A 275 6.33 -29.06 14.70
N ALA A 276 7.55 -29.35 14.22
CA ALA A 276 8.38 -30.42 14.79
C ALA A 276 8.70 -30.17 16.26
N ARG A 277 9.06 -28.93 16.64
CA ARG A 277 9.33 -28.55 18.03
C ARG A 277 8.08 -28.59 18.91
N ALA A 278 6.93 -28.16 18.39
CA ALA A 278 5.66 -28.26 19.10
C ALA A 278 5.30 -29.73 19.39
N ASN A 279 5.52 -30.61 18.40
CA ASN A 279 5.30 -32.05 18.55
C ASN A 279 6.31 -32.68 19.52
N GLU A 280 7.60 -32.33 19.44
CA GLU A 280 8.64 -32.81 20.37
C GLU A 280 8.34 -32.42 21.83
N ARG A 281 7.88 -31.19 22.08
CA ARG A 281 7.42 -30.75 23.41
C ARG A 281 6.22 -31.54 23.90
N THR A 282 5.30 -31.89 23.00
CA THR A 282 4.14 -32.73 23.33
C THR A 282 4.56 -34.14 23.69
N LEU A 283 5.47 -34.75 22.92
CA LEU A 283 5.99 -36.10 23.15
C LEU A 283 6.82 -36.18 24.43
N SER A 284 7.72 -35.23 24.66
CA SER A 284 8.55 -35.16 25.88
C SER A 284 7.74 -34.84 27.14
N GLY A 285 6.68 -34.03 27.02
CA GLY A 285 5.73 -33.77 28.10
C GLY A 285 4.83 -34.96 28.47
N GLN A 286 4.69 -35.96 27.57
CA GLN A 286 3.92 -37.18 27.81
C GLN A 286 4.76 -38.34 28.41
N SER A 287 6.08 -38.23 28.50
CA SER A 287 6.94 -39.28 29.10
C SER A 287 6.84 -39.42 30.63
N GLY A 288 5.86 -38.78 31.27
CA GLY A 288 5.57 -38.89 32.71
C GLY A 288 4.60 -40.02 33.09
N VAL A 289 4.41 -41.07 32.29
CA VAL A 289 3.57 -42.21 32.68
C VAL A 289 4.43 -43.25 33.42
N ALA A 290 4.11 -43.41 34.70
CA ALA A 290 4.72 -44.24 35.73
C ALA A 290 5.50 -45.49 35.25
N ALA A 291 6.74 -45.60 35.72
CA ALA A 291 7.53 -46.82 35.69
C ALA A 291 6.73 -47.98 36.32
N ILE A 292 6.29 -48.92 35.48
CA ILE A 292 5.78 -50.21 35.94
C ILE A 292 6.95 -50.93 36.60
N HIS A 293 6.94 -50.96 37.93
CA HIS A 293 7.86 -51.78 38.71
C HIS A 293 7.70 -53.25 38.29
N PRO A 294 8.77 -53.97 37.93
CA PRO A 294 8.69 -55.41 37.74
C PRO A 294 8.56 -56.05 39.13
N LYS A 295 7.32 -56.30 39.57
CA LYS A 295 7.09 -57.21 40.69
C LYS A 295 7.20 -58.63 40.17
N ASN A 296 8.31 -59.28 40.54
CA ASN A 296 8.44 -60.73 40.60
C ASN A 296 7.14 -61.35 41.16
N GLY A 297 6.41 -62.08 40.32
CA GLY A 297 5.17 -62.73 40.68
C GLY A 297 4.93 -63.93 39.77
N LYS A 298 5.11 -65.11 40.36
CA LYS A 298 4.87 -66.45 39.84
C LYS A 298 3.79 -66.55 38.75
N VAL A 299 4.14 -67.34 37.74
CA VAL A 299 3.26 -67.97 36.76
C VAL A 299 2.16 -68.75 37.48
N ASP A 300 0.91 -68.35 37.31
CA ASP A 300 -0.25 -69.23 37.53
C ASP A 300 -1.15 -69.17 36.30
N ASN A 301 -1.07 -70.25 35.53
CA ASN A 301 -1.81 -70.54 34.32
C ASN A 301 -3.29 -70.81 34.65
N ARG A 302 -4.18 -69.86 34.36
CA ARG A 302 -5.63 -70.11 34.27
C ARG A 302 -6.25 -69.34 33.11
N SER A 303 -6.75 -70.10 32.14
CA SER A 303 -7.50 -69.69 30.95
C SER A 303 -8.75 -68.86 31.29
N SER A 304 -8.90 -67.68 30.70
CA SER A 304 -10.18 -66.96 30.63
C SER A 304 -10.46 -66.49 29.20
N ASN A 305 -11.52 -67.04 28.61
CA ASN A 305 -12.01 -66.83 27.24
C ASN A 305 -12.58 -65.43 27.01
N GLU A 306 -11.74 -64.43 26.77
CA GLU A 306 -12.20 -63.08 26.38
C GLU A 306 -11.99 -62.83 24.88
N CYS A 307 -13.01 -62.27 24.22
CA CYS A 307 -12.97 -61.96 22.80
C CYS A 307 -12.15 -60.68 22.54
N GLY A 308 -11.11 -60.78 21.70
CA GLY A 308 -10.15 -59.68 21.45
C GLY A 308 -10.69 -58.44 20.75
N ALA A 309 -11.92 -58.45 20.23
CA ALA A 309 -12.53 -57.27 19.59
C ALA A 309 -13.31 -56.37 20.56
N CYS A 310 -13.83 -56.90 21.68
CA CYS A 310 -14.69 -56.14 22.60
C CYS A 310 -14.46 -56.42 24.10
N GLY A 311 -13.58 -57.35 24.46
CA GLY A 311 -13.12 -57.56 25.84
C GLY A 311 -14.17 -58.10 26.80
N ARG A 312 -15.21 -58.80 26.33
CA ARG A 312 -16.18 -59.49 27.21
C ARG A 312 -16.02 -61.01 27.15
N LEU A 313 -16.28 -61.66 28.28
CA LEU A 313 -16.33 -63.12 28.43
C LEU A 313 -17.58 -63.68 27.71
N ALA A 314 -17.36 -64.58 26.75
CA ALA A 314 -18.32 -65.46 26.06
C ALA A 314 -19.65 -64.83 25.58
N HIS A 315 -19.74 -64.53 24.26
CA HIS A 315 -21.02 -64.33 23.56
C HIS A 315 -20.92 -64.88 22.12
N VAL A 316 -22.05 -65.31 21.54
CA VAL A 316 -22.14 -65.77 20.15
C VAL A 316 -22.52 -64.55 19.27
N PRO A 317 -21.83 -64.30 18.15
CA PRO A 317 -22.20 -63.20 17.26
C PRO A 317 -23.53 -63.52 16.60
N GLN A 318 -24.53 -62.64 16.74
CA GLN A 318 -25.74 -62.72 15.91
C GLN A 318 -25.37 -62.24 14.50
N SER A 319 -25.66 -63.09 13.52
CA SER A 319 -25.45 -62.88 12.08
C SER A 319 -26.21 -61.70 11.53
#